data_AF-A0A0N4YGP4-F1
#
_entry.id   AF-A0A0N4YGP4-F1
#
_cell.length_a   1.000
_cell.length_b   1.000
_cell.length_c   1.000
_cell.angle_alpha   90.00
_cell.angle_beta   90.00
_cell.angle_gamma   90.00
#
_symmetry.space_group_name_H-M   'P 1'
#
loop_
_entity.id
_entity.type
_entity.pdbx_description
1 polymer ?
#
loop_
_entity_poly.entity_id
_entity_poly.type
_entity_poly.pdbx_seq_one_letter_code
_entity_poly.pdbx_strand_id
1 'polypeptide(L)'
;MFKSPLFFFVAVLLISDVAEAKAPQEFLRTVNTTKGLHELVEMTHYLTARAYQVLDGVSGSPGKAIALADKLVEGVLQSTRQQQKTHSKKILHMLAKALKAEVRALLKVMQRCLGRKKVENPYIKSIYDKARGYLESAVLYLIEAIVKSGIDGSKKTQIYKLRKAFINEDINNASKVTNHICALGENVAKVLNTY
;
A
#
# COMPACT_ATOMS: atom_id res chain seq x y z
N MET A 1 -20.55 -3.61 37.72
CA MET A 1 -19.14 -3.59 37.27
C MET A 1 -18.91 -4.72 36.26
N PHE A 2 -19.12 -4.46 34.97
CA PHE A 2 -18.83 -5.43 33.91
C PHE A 2 -17.33 -5.42 33.60
N LYS A 3 -16.57 -6.32 34.24
CA LYS A 3 -15.19 -6.66 33.87
C LYS A 3 -15.26 -7.73 32.78
N SER A 4 -15.16 -7.34 31.51
CA SER A 4 -14.90 -8.32 30.45
C SER A 4 -13.79 -7.82 29.53
N PRO A 5 -12.58 -8.40 29.61
CA PRO A 5 -11.46 -8.08 28.71
C PRO A 5 -11.80 -8.28 27.22
N LEU A 6 -12.88 -9.02 26.92
CA LEU A 6 -13.42 -9.19 25.57
C LEU A 6 -13.98 -7.89 24.98
N PHE A 7 -14.63 -7.03 25.77
CA PHE A 7 -15.12 -5.74 25.26
C PHE A 7 -13.98 -4.77 24.96
N PHE A 8 -12.89 -4.83 25.73
CA PHE A 8 -11.69 -4.04 25.45
C PHE A 8 -10.96 -4.55 24.19
N PHE A 9 -10.86 -5.87 24.00
CA PHE A 9 -10.29 -6.43 22.77
C PHE A 9 -11.13 -6.14 21.54
N VAL A 10 -12.46 -6.23 21.64
CA VAL A 10 -13.37 -5.88 20.54
C VAL A 10 -13.31 -4.38 20.24
N ALA A 11 -13.24 -3.52 21.26
CA ALA A 11 -13.08 -2.08 21.06
C ALA A 11 -11.70 -1.74 20.46
N VAL A 12 -10.61 -2.37 20.90
CA VAL A 12 -9.27 -2.19 20.32
C VAL A 12 -9.23 -2.70 18.88
N LEU A 13 -9.83 -3.86 18.59
CA LEU A 13 -9.95 -4.38 17.22
C LEU A 13 -10.79 -3.44 16.33
N LEU A 14 -11.92 -2.92 16.83
CA LEU A 14 -12.77 -1.97 16.10
C LEU A 14 -12.11 -0.60 15.92
N ILE A 15 -11.33 -0.13 16.89
CA ILE A 15 -10.56 1.13 16.80
C ILE A 15 -9.39 0.97 15.83
N SER A 16 -8.68 -0.16 15.86
CA SER A 16 -7.69 -0.53 14.84
C SER A 16 -8.32 -0.60 13.45
N ASP A 17 -9.49 -1.24 13.32
CA ASP A 17 -10.20 -1.38 12.05
C ASP A 17 -10.64 -0.03 11.44
N VAL A 18 -11.12 0.90 12.28
CA VAL A 18 -11.55 2.25 11.85
C VAL A 18 -10.35 3.16 11.56
N ALA A 19 -9.26 3.05 12.34
CA ALA A 19 -8.03 3.78 12.10
C ALA A 19 -7.34 3.30 10.80
N GLU A 20 -7.35 1.99 10.54
CA GLU A 20 -6.71 1.39 9.36
C GLU A 20 -7.49 1.65 8.07
N ALA A 21 -8.82 1.67 8.09
CA ALA A 21 -9.63 2.11 6.95
C ALA A 21 -9.45 3.61 6.63
N LYS A 22 -9.06 4.42 7.63
CA LYS A 22 -8.72 5.84 7.47
C LYS A 22 -7.25 6.08 7.18
N ALA A 23 -6.38 5.09 7.33
CA ALA A 23 -4.93 5.24 7.15
C ALA A 23 -4.54 5.76 5.76
N PRO A 24 -5.19 5.35 4.65
CA PRO A 24 -4.98 6.00 3.36
C PRO A 24 -5.34 7.50 3.42
N GLN A 25 -6.50 7.86 3.96
CA GLN A 25 -6.92 9.26 4.08
C GLN A 25 -6.01 10.09 5.00
N GLU A 26 -5.51 9.51 6.10
CA GLU A 26 -4.54 10.16 6.98
C GLU A 26 -3.19 10.32 6.30
N PHE A 27 -2.72 9.32 5.56
CA PHE A 27 -1.54 9.44 4.71
C PHE A 27 -1.70 10.60 3.71
N LEU A 28 -2.88 10.73 3.08
CA LEU A 28 -3.18 11.82 2.15
C LEU A 28 -3.23 13.21 2.80
N ARG A 29 -3.56 13.28 4.09
CA ARG A 29 -3.46 14.51 4.87
C ARG A 29 -2.03 14.81 5.32
N THR A 30 -1.18 13.79 5.42
CA THR A 30 0.17 13.86 6.02
C THR A 30 1.30 13.51 5.05
N VAL A 31 1.06 13.71 3.75
CA VAL A 31 1.90 13.35 2.59
C VAL A 31 3.40 13.64 2.77
N ASN A 32 3.77 14.57 3.65
CA ASN A 32 5.13 14.67 4.21
C ASN A 32 5.31 13.77 5.44
N THR A 33 5.69 12.52 5.21
CA THR A 33 6.14 11.67 6.31
C THR A 33 7.56 12.09 6.72
N THR A 34 7.85 12.23 8.02
CA THR A 34 9.24 12.44 8.51
C THR A 34 10.08 11.18 8.42
N LYS A 35 9.46 10.03 8.10
CA LYS A 35 10.03 8.68 8.14
C LYS A 35 11.16 8.46 7.13
N GLY A 36 12.20 7.72 7.52
CA GLY A 36 13.32 7.39 6.63
C GLY A 36 12.91 6.45 5.49
N LEU A 37 13.74 6.35 4.43
CA LEU A 37 13.53 5.38 3.34
C LEU A 37 13.31 3.96 3.88
N HIS A 38 14.16 3.52 4.81
CA HIS A 38 14.10 2.18 5.36
C HIS A 38 12.77 1.92 6.09
N GLU A 39 12.37 2.83 6.97
CA GLU A 39 11.11 2.76 7.71
C GLU A 39 9.89 2.68 6.77
N LEU A 40 9.89 3.42 5.67
CA LEU A 40 8.80 3.40 4.70
C LEU A 40 8.67 2.04 4.00
N VAL A 41 9.80 1.41 3.67
CA VAL A 41 9.80 0.06 3.08
C VAL A 41 9.40 -0.97 4.15
N GLU A 42 9.81 -0.80 5.41
CA GLU A 42 9.41 -1.71 6.50
C GLU A 42 7.91 -1.63 6.77
N MET A 43 7.35 -0.42 6.78
CA MET A 43 5.91 -0.22 6.89
C MET A 43 5.16 -0.84 5.71
N THR A 44 5.69 -0.70 4.49
CA THR A 44 5.10 -1.35 3.31
C THR A 44 5.04 -2.86 3.53
N HIS A 45 6.17 -3.48 3.87
CA HIS A 45 6.25 -4.92 4.10
C HIS A 45 5.26 -5.39 5.18
N TYR A 46 5.21 -4.66 6.30
CA TYR A 46 4.25 -4.93 7.37
C TYR A 46 2.80 -4.91 6.87
N LEU A 47 2.42 -3.91 6.08
CA LEU A 47 1.06 -3.76 5.56
C LEU A 47 0.72 -4.85 4.55
N THR A 48 1.64 -5.19 3.64
CA THR A 48 1.45 -6.27 2.67
C THR A 48 1.28 -7.63 3.37
N ALA A 49 2.10 -7.90 4.38
CA ALA A 49 1.97 -9.10 5.20
C ALA A 49 0.62 -9.13 5.96
N ARG A 50 0.17 -8.00 6.50
CA ARG A 50 -1.15 -7.89 7.14
C ARG A 50 -2.30 -8.13 6.16
N ALA A 51 -2.21 -7.60 4.94
CA ALA A 51 -3.19 -7.87 3.88
C ALA A 51 -3.25 -9.36 3.57
N TYR A 52 -2.11 -10.04 3.54
CA TYR A 52 -2.04 -11.49 3.34
C TYR A 52 -2.68 -12.27 4.49
N GLN A 53 -2.40 -11.88 5.74
CA GLN A 53 -2.94 -12.52 6.95
C GLN A 53 -4.46 -12.37 7.07
N VAL A 54 -4.98 -11.15 6.85
CA VAL A 54 -6.42 -10.88 7.02
C VAL A 54 -7.27 -11.62 5.98
N LEU A 55 -6.70 -11.93 4.82
CA LEU A 55 -7.37 -12.74 3.81
C LEU A 55 -7.22 -14.27 4.06
N ASP A 56 -6.66 -14.68 5.20
CA ASP A 56 -6.47 -16.05 5.69
C ASP A 56 -5.91 -17.03 4.63
N GLY A 57 -4.57 -17.08 4.52
CA GLY A 57 -3.89 -18.10 3.72
C GLY A 57 -4.28 -18.11 2.24
N VAL A 58 -4.57 -16.92 1.68
CA VAL A 58 -5.21 -16.71 0.38
C VAL A 58 -4.72 -17.69 -0.69
N SER A 59 -5.55 -18.67 -1.00
CA SER A 59 -5.36 -19.55 -2.14
C SER A 59 -5.94 -18.89 -3.41
N GLY A 60 -5.30 -19.11 -4.55
CA GLY A 60 -5.70 -18.53 -5.83
C GLY A 60 -5.02 -17.21 -6.20
N SER A 61 -5.68 -16.40 -7.05
CA SER A 61 -5.03 -15.29 -7.75
C SER A 61 -4.63 -14.07 -6.90
N PRO A 62 -5.39 -13.61 -5.88
CA PRO A 62 -4.96 -12.48 -5.05
C PRO A 62 -3.81 -12.86 -4.12
N GLY A 63 -3.84 -14.06 -3.54
CA GLY A 63 -2.79 -14.54 -2.64
C GLY A 63 -1.43 -14.64 -3.30
N LYS A 64 -1.40 -15.21 -4.50
CA LYS A 64 -0.17 -15.25 -5.32
C LYS A 64 0.35 -13.85 -5.65
N ALA A 65 -0.53 -12.87 -5.84
CA ALA A 65 -0.12 -11.50 -6.13
C ALA A 65 0.44 -10.79 -4.90
N ILE A 66 -0.20 -10.95 -3.74
CA ILE A 66 0.27 -10.38 -2.47
C ILE A 66 1.59 -11.01 -2.04
N ALA A 67 1.72 -12.34 -2.09
CA ALA A 67 2.97 -13.03 -1.76
C ALA A 67 4.14 -12.61 -2.67
N LEU A 68 3.86 -12.36 -3.95
CA LEU A 68 4.87 -11.81 -4.87
C LEU A 68 5.27 -10.38 -4.48
N ALA A 69 4.29 -9.54 -4.11
CA ALA A 69 4.55 -8.18 -3.70
C ALA A 69 5.38 -8.14 -2.41
N ASP A 70 5.00 -8.95 -1.41
CA ASP A 70 5.70 -9.12 -0.14
C ASP A 70 7.17 -9.50 -0.34
N LYS A 71 7.43 -10.56 -1.13
CA LYS A 71 8.79 -10.99 -1.48
C LYS A 71 9.61 -9.90 -2.18
N LEU A 72 8.99 -9.08 -3.03
CA LEU A 72 9.69 -7.99 -3.71
C LEU A 72 10.01 -6.84 -2.76
N VAL A 73 9.11 -6.51 -1.83
CA VAL A 73 9.35 -5.51 -0.78
C VAL A 73 10.44 -6.00 0.17
N GLU A 74 10.42 -7.28 0.55
CA GLU A 74 11.49 -7.88 1.36
C GLU A 74 12.84 -7.79 0.65
N GLY A 75 12.89 -8.05 -0.66
CA GLY A 75 14.10 -7.86 -1.47
C GLY A 75 14.63 -6.42 -1.44
N VAL A 76 13.72 -5.42 -1.41
CA VAL A 76 14.10 -4.00 -1.21
C VAL A 76 14.64 -3.78 0.21
N LEU A 77 14.02 -4.36 1.24
CA LEU A 77 14.49 -4.25 2.63
C LEU A 77 15.89 -4.81 2.81
N GLN A 78 16.13 -6.03 2.32
CA GLN A 78 17.44 -6.66 2.39
C GLN A 78 18.48 -5.81 1.66
N SER A 79 18.13 -5.28 0.49
CA SER A 79 19.03 -4.41 -0.28
C SER A 79 19.29 -3.06 0.38
N THR A 80 18.30 -2.46 1.04
CA THR A 80 18.47 -1.21 1.79
C THR A 80 19.29 -1.41 3.07
N ARG A 81 19.21 -2.59 3.71
CA ARG A 81 20.08 -2.96 4.85
C ARG A 81 21.52 -3.23 4.41
N GLN A 82 21.72 -3.84 3.25
CA GLN A 82 23.04 -4.24 2.76
C GLN A 82 23.84 -3.12 2.06
N GLN A 83 23.23 -1.97 1.72
CA GLN A 83 23.90 -0.93 0.92
C GLN A 83 23.99 0.42 1.62
N GLN A 84 25.17 0.70 2.19
CA GLN A 84 25.53 2.03 2.69
C GLN A 84 26.26 2.90 1.65
N LYS A 85 26.56 2.43 0.41
CA LYS A 85 27.34 3.29 -0.53
C LYS A 85 27.25 3.09 -2.05
N THR A 86 26.56 2.09 -2.63
CA THR A 86 26.64 1.92 -4.09
C THR A 86 25.41 1.27 -4.71
N HIS A 87 24.78 1.99 -5.65
CA HIS A 87 23.66 1.61 -6.54
C HIS A 87 22.23 2.04 -6.14
N SER A 88 22.03 3.35 -5.99
CA SER A 88 20.70 4.00 -6.01
C SER A 88 19.82 3.52 -7.18
N LYS A 89 20.40 3.28 -8.37
CA LYS A 89 19.69 2.71 -9.54
C LYS A 89 19.09 1.33 -9.28
N LYS A 90 19.80 0.45 -8.54
CA LYS A 90 19.33 -0.91 -8.24
C LYS A 90 18.17 -0.86 -7.24
N ILE A 91 18.30 -0.05 -6.19
CA ILE A 91 17.24 0.18 -5.20
C ILE A 91 15.98 0.76 -5.87
N LEU A 92 16.14 1.78 -6.72
CA LEU A 92 15.04 2.37 -7.48
C LEU A 92 14.32 1.35 -8.37
N HIS A 93 15.07 0.49 -9.06
CA HIS A 93 14.49 -0.58 -9.89
C HIS A 93 13.70 -1.60 -9.07
N MET A 94 14.22 -1.99 -7.90
CA MET A 94 13.51 -2.91 -7.00
C MET A 94 12.26 -2.28 -6.40
N LEU A 95 12.33 -1.01 -6.01
CA LEU A 95 11.17 -0.23 -5.56
C LEU A 95 10.10 -0.10 -6.66
N ALA A 96 10.50 0.14 -7.91
CA ALA A 96 9.58 0.20 -9.04
C ALA A 96 8.88 -1.15 -9.28
N LYS A 97 9.62 -2.27 -9.16
CA LYS A 97 9.06 -3.63 -9.25
C LYS A 97 8.10 -3.93 -8.11
N ALA A 98 8.48 -3.58 -6.88
CA ALA A 98 7.63 -3.75 -5.70
C ALA A 98 6.33 -2.94 -5.84
N LEU A 99 6.42 -1.67 -6.26
CA LEU A 99 5.25 -0.82 -6.49
C LEU A 99 4.29 -1.43 -7.51
N LYS A 100 4.79 -1.92 -8.64
CA LYS A 100 3.95 -2.61 -9.64
C LYS A 100 3.28 -3.86 -9.08
N ALA A 101 3.99 -4.61 -8.23
CA ALA A 101 3.46 -5.81 -7.62
C ALA A 101 2.35 -5.49 -6.61
N GLU A 102 2.52 -4.45 -5.78
CA GLU A 102 1.51 -3.97 -4.84
C GLU A 102 0.26 -3.47 -5.56
N VAL A 103 0.42 -2.66 -6.60
CA VAL A 103 -0.72 -2.19 -7.42
C VAL A 103 -1.46 -3.38 -8.05
N ARG A 104 -0.73 -4.39 -8.55
CA ARG A 104 -1.34 -5.61 -9.09
C ARG A 104 -2.07 -6.41 -8.01
N ALA A 105 -1.52 -6.50 -6.81
CA ALA A 105 -2.16 -7.16 -5.67
C ALA A 105 -3.47 -6.46 -5.31
N LEU A 106 -3.43 -5.12 -5.21
CA LEU A 106 -4.60 -4.27 -4.95
C LEU A 106 -5.69 -4.48 -6.00
N LEU A 107 -5.35 -4.42 -7.28
CA LEU A 107 -6.29 -4.68 -8.38
C LEU A 107 -6.91 -6.09 -8.30
N LYS A 108 -6.14 -7.11 -7.92
CA LYS A 108 -6.65 -8.49 -7.77
C LYS A 108 -7.60 -8.64 -6.59
N VAL A 109 -7.32 -7.95 -5.48
CA VAL A 109 -8.23 -7.87 -4.33
C VAL A 109 -9.53 -7.19 -4.72
N MET A 110 -9.47 -6.05 -5.43
CA MET A 110 -10.66 -5.35 -5.94
C MET A 110 -11.49 -6.20 -6.89
N GLN A 111 -10.87 -6.85 -7.87
CA GLN A 111 -11.56 -7.71 -8.84
C GLN A 111 -12.32 -8.85 -8.15
N ARG A 112 -11.77 -9.43 -7.08
CA ARG A 112 -12.45 -10.49 -6.32
C ARG A 112 -13.57 -9.96 -5.44
N CYS A 113 -13.43 -8.74 -4.91
CA CYS A 113 -14.49 -8.08 -4.14
C CYS A 113 -15.69 -7.68 -5.03
N LEU A 114 -15.43 -7.17 -6.24
CA LEU A 114 -16.46 -6.71 -7.20
C LEU A 114 -17.06 -7.84 -8.05
N GLY A 115 -16.25 -8.85 -8.42
CA GLY A 115 -16.64 -9.92 -9.34
C GLY A 115 -17.50 -11.03 -8.72
N ARG A 116 -17.60 -11.11 -7.39
CA ARG A 116 -18.59 -11.97 -6.74
C ARG A 116 -19.91 -11.20 -6.73
N LYS A 117 -20.82 -11.55 -7.65
CA LYS A 117 -22.25 -11.17 -7.59
C LYS A 117 -22.68 -11.22 -6.13
N LYS A 118 -22.83 -10.05 -5.50
CA LYS A 118 -23.06 -9.85 -4.05
C LYS A 118 -22.18 -10.77 -3.19
N VAL A 119 -21.14 -10.23 -2.56
CA VAL A 119 -20.67 -10.83 -1.31
C VAL A 119 -21.82 -10.66 -0.30
N GLU A 120 -22.77 -11.60 -0.31
CA GLU A 120 -23.96 -11.59 0.56
C GLU A 120 -23.56 -11.67 2.04
N ASN A 121 -22.35 -12.17 2.30
CA ASN A 121 -21.80 -12.22 3.63
C ASN A 121 -21.04 -10.92 3.99
N PRO A 122 -21.59 -10.05 4.86
CA PRO A 122 -20.94 -8.81 5.27
C PRO A 122 -19.57 -9.02 5.93
N TYR A 123 -19.33 -10.17 6.55
CA TYR A 123 -18.05 -10.53 7.15
C TYR A 123 -16.95 -10.68 6.09
N ILE A 124 -17.24 -11.39 4.99
CA ILE A 124 -16.29 -11.58 3.88
C ILE A 124 -15.99 -10.24 3.21
N LYS A 125 -17.00 -9.39 3.05
CA LYS A 125 -16.81 -8.04 2.50
C LYS A 125 -15.86 -7.21 3.38
N SER A 126 -16.06 -7.24 4.70
CA SER A 126 -15.20 -6.55 5.66
C SER A 126 -13.73 -7.02 5.55
N ILE A 127 -13.50 -8.33 5.42
CA ILE A 127 -12.16 -8.90 5.22
C ILE A 127 -11.47 -8.34 3.96
N TYR A 128 -12.17 -8.31 2.83
CA TYR A 128 -11.61 -7.75 1.59
C TYR A 128 -11.39 -6.24 1.67
N ASP A 129 -12.30 -5.51 2.33
CA ASP A 129 -12.16 -4.07 2.55
C ASP A 129 -10.94 -3.73 3.42
N LYS A 130 -10.66 -4.53 4.46
CA LYS A 130 -9.45 -4.39 5.30
C LYS A 130 -8.17 -4.66 4.50
N ALA A 131 -8.14 -5.79 3.78
CA ALA A 131 -6.99 -6.14 2.96
C ALA A 131 -6.72 -5.09 1.88
N ARG A 132 -7.78 -4.51 1.30
CA ARG A 132 -7.68 -3.39 0.37
C ARG A 132 -7.03 -2.17 1.04
N GLY A 133 -7.48 -1.78 2.24
CA GLY A 133 -6.92 -0.63 2.97
C GLY A 133 -5.42 -0.77 3.25
N TYR A 134 -4.96 -1.96 3.66
CA TYR A 134 -3.53 -2.20 3.84
C TYR A 134 -2.72 -2.06 2.54
N LEU A 135 -3.22 -2.62 1.43
CA LEU A 135 -2.56 -2.52 0.13
C LEU A 135 -2.57 -1.09 -0.41
N GLU A 136 -3.64 -0.32 -0.19
CA GLU A 136 -3.69 1.11 -0.51
C GLU A 136 -2.59 1.88 0.24
N SER A 137 -2.44 1.66 1.54
CA SER A 137 -1.37 2.26 2.32
C SER A 137 0.01 1.79 1.86
N ALA A 138 0.19 0.50 1.56
CA ALA A 138 1.47 -0.05 1.07
C ALA A 138 1.91 0.63 -0.24
N VAL A 139 0.99 0.81 -1.20
CA VAL A 139 1.26 1.55 -2.45
C VAL A 139 1.72 2.98 -2.16
N LEU A 140 1.02 3.67 -1.26
CA LEU A 140 1.34 5.06 -0.88
C LEU A 140 2.71 5.19 -0.20
N TYR A 141 3.04 4.26 0.72
CA TYR A 141 4.36 4.24 1.38
C TYR A 141 5.50 3.90 0.41
N LEU A 142 5.28 3.02 -0.57
CA LEU A 142 6.29 2.76 -1.62
C LEU A 142 6.53 3.97 -2.51
N ILE A 143 5.49 4.73 -2.85
CA ILE A 143 5.66 5.98 -3.62
C ILE A 143 6.52 6.96 -2.83
N GLU A 144 6.29 7.11 -1.53
CA GLU A 144 7.12 7.97 -0.67
C GLU A 144 8.55 7.44 -0.56
N ALA A 145 8.74 6.12 -0.42
CA ALA A 145 10.05 5.50 -0.44
C ALA A 145 10.80 5.81 -1.75
N ILE A 146 10.13 5.73 -2.90
CA ILE A 146 10.71 6.10 -4.20
C ILE A 146 11.18 7.55 -4.21
N VAL A 147 10.37 8.49 -3.70
CA VAL A 147 10.73 9.91 -3.61
C VAL A 147 11.96 10.13 -2.71
N LYS A 148 12.11 9.34 -1.65
CA LYS A 148 13.24 9.40 -0.71
C LYS A 148 14.48 8.61 -1.14
N SER A 149 14.36 7.74 -2.14
CA SER A 149 15.46 6.88 -2.63
C SER A 149 16.55 7.63 -3.41
N GLY A 150 16.45 8.95 -3.55
CA GLY A 150 17.41 9.75 -4.32
C GLY A 150 17.18 9.67 -5.84
N ILE A 151 15.93 9.54 -6.26
CA ILE A 151 15.53 9.65 -7.68
C ILE A 151 15.94 11.03 -8.26
N ASP A 152 16.21 11.09 -9.56
CA ASP A 152 16.59 12.32 -10.23
C ASP A 152 15.53 13.43 -10.08
N GLY A 153 15.99 14.69 -10.08
CA GLY A 153 15.14 15.84 -9.81
C GLY A 153 13.96 15.99 -10.78
N SER A 154 14.12 15.60 -12.05
CA SER A 154 13.05 15.65 -13.05
C SER A 154 11.94 14.66 -12.73
N LYS A 155 12.27 13.37 -12.52
CA LYS A 155 11.28 12.36 -12.12
C LYS A 155 10.66 12.65 -10.76
N LYS A 156 11.45 13.14 -9.79
CA LYS A 156 10.92 13.58 -8.49
C LYS A 156 9.83 14.64 -8.65
N THR A 157 10.06 15.61 -9.54
CA THR A 157 9.08 16.67 -9.84
C THR A 157 7.83 16.11 -10.51
N GLN A 158 7.97 15.19 -11.44
CA GLN A 158 6.82 14.51 -12.07
C GLN A 158 5.99 13.74 -11.06
N ILE A 159 6.63 12.96 -10.19
CA ILE A 159 5.96 12.22 -9.11
C ILE A 159 5.25 13.19 -8.15
N TYR A 160 5.88 14.32 -7.81
CA TYR A 160 5.25 15.34 -6.97
C TYR A 160 4.00 15.94 -7.61
N LYS A 161 4.02 16.22 -8.92
CA LYS A 161 2.84 16.69 -9.67
C LYS A 161 1.71 15.66 -9.65
N LEU A 162 2.03 14.38 -9.89
CA LEU A 162 1.07 13.28 -9.82
C LEU A 162 0.43 13.17 -8.43
N ARG A 163 1.24 13.27 -7.37
CA ARG A 163 0.74 13.27 -5.99
C ARG A 163 -0.17 14.47 -5.71
N LYS A 164 0.22 15.67 -6.13
CA LYS A 164 -0.58 16.89 -5.93
C LYS A 164 -1.93 16.79 -6.64
N ALA A 165 -1.94 16.30 -7.88
CA ALA A 165 -3.17 16.07 -8.64
C ALA A 165 -4.07 15.06 -7.91
N PHE A 166 -3.50 13.92 -7.50
CA PHE A 166 -4.20 12.90 -6.73
C PHE A 166 -4.83 13.46 -5.43
N ILE A 167 -4.07 14.22 -4.63
CA ILE A 167 -4.58 14.82 -3.37
C ILE A 167 -5.75 15.77 -3.65
N ASN A 168 -5.64 16.59 -4.69
CA ASN A 168 -6.68 17.55 -5.05
C ASN A 168 -7.97 16.87 -5.54
N GLU A 169 -7.86 15.72 -6.20
CA GLU A 169 -9.01 14.95 -6.70
C GLU A 169 -9.72 14.16 -5.59
N ASP A 170 -8.97 13.65 -4.59
CA ASP A 170 -9.48 12.67 -3.63
C ASP A 170 -9.91 13.19 -2.26
N ILE A 171 -9.56 14.43 -1.88
CA ILE A 171 -10.01 15.03 -0.60
C ILE A 171 -11.56 15.03 -0.49
N ASN A 172 -12.27 14.96 -1.62
CA ASN A 172 -13.73 15.08 -1.67
C ASN A 172 -14.49 13.80 -2.09
N ASN A 173 -13.83 12.68 -2.43
CA ASN A 173 -14.54 11.51 -3.00
C ASN A 173 -14.03 10.14 -2.55
N ALA A 174 -14.40 9.73 -1.32
CA ALA A 174 -14.06 8.44 -0.72
C ALA A 174 -14.40 7.20 -1.58
N SER A 175 -15.39 7.31 -2.48
CA SER A 175 -15.83 6.18 -3.32
C SER A 175 -14.85 5.80 -4.45
N LYS A 176 -13.91 6.69 -4.80
CA LYS A 176 -12.98 6.50 -5.93
C LYS A 176 -11.51 6.36 -5.51
N VAL A 177 -11.20 6.57 -4.24
CA VAL A 177 -9.83 6.60 -3.70
C VAL A 177 -9.00 5.40 -4.15
N THR A 178 -9.52 4.18 -4.08
CA THR A 178 -8.75 2.99 -4.50
C THR A 178 -8.36 3.01 -5.98
N ASN A 179 -9.27 3.42 -6.86
CA ASN A 179 -9.00 3.48 -8.30
C ASN A 179 -7.93 4.53 -8.60
N HIS A 180 -8.02 5.67 -7.94
CA HIS A 180 -7.04 6.73 -8.08
C HIS A 180 -5.68 6.33 -7.49
N ILE A 181 -5.63 5.56 -6.39
CA ILE A 181 -4.37 5.03 -5.82
C ILE A 181 -3.72 4.06 -6.80
N CYS A 182 -4.51 3.17 -7.42
CA CYS A 182 -4.02 2.30 -8.48
C CYS A 182 -3.44 3.13 -9.63
N ALA A 183 -4.18 4.12 -10.13
CA ALA A 183 -3.74 4.99 -11.23
C ALA A 183 -2.47 5.77 -10.87
N LEU A 184 -2.38 6.29 -9.65
CA LEU A 184 -1.18 6.96 -9.13
C LEU A 184 0.01 6.01 -9.15
N GLY A 185 -0.14 4.81 -8.58
CA GLY A 185 0.91 3.79 -8.56
C GLY A 185 1.38 3.38 -9.97
N GLU A 186 0.45 3.19 -10.92
CA GLU A 186 0.77 2.89 -12.31
C GLU A 186 1.52 4.05 -13.00
N ASN A 187 1.08 5.29 -12.80
CA ASN A 187 1.71 6.47 -13.39
C ASN A 187 3.11 6.72 -12.81
N VAL A 188 3.28 6.55 -11.50
CA VAL A 188 4.62 6.59 -10.87
C VAL A 188 5.50 5.48 -11.43
N ALA A 189 4.98 4.26 -11.58
CA ALA A 189 5.73 3.18 -12.18
C ALA A 189 6.13 3.47 -13.64
N LYS A 190 5.29 4.15 -14.43
CA LYS A 190 5.63 4.60 -15.80
C LYS A 190 6.75 5.62 -15.81
N VAL A 191 6.71 6.63 -14.94
CA VAL A 191 7.79 7.63 -14.76
C VAL A 191 9.14 6.96 -14.47
N LEU A 192 9.13 5.83 -13.76
CA LEU A 192 10.34 5.07 -13.44
C LEU A 192 10.90 4.25 -14.62
N ASN A 193 10.06 3.83 -15.60
CA ASN A 193 10.49 2.97 -16.73
C ASN A 193 10.73 3.70 -18.05
N THR A 194 10.72 5.04 -18.12
CA THR A 194 11.03 5.80 -19.34
C THR A 194 12.53 5.76 -19.71
N TYR A 195 13.14 4.57 -19.68
CA TYR A 195 14.51 4.28 -20.13
C TYR A 195 14.49 3.50 -21.44
#